data_AF-B9XA47-F1
#
_entry.id   AF-B9XA47-F1
#
_cell.length_a   1.000
_cell.length_b   1.000
_cell.length_c   1.000
_cell.angle_alpha   90.00
_cell.angle_beta   90.00
_cell.angle_gamma   90.00
#
_symmetry.space_group_name_H-M   'P 1'
#
loop_
_entity.id
_entity.type
_entity.pdbx_description
1 polymer ?
#
loop_
_entity_poly.entity_id
_entity_poly.type
_entity_poly.pdbx_seq_one_letter_code
_entity_poly.pdbx_strand_id
1 'polypeptide(L)'
;MLVYYEGNDRKRETFADPKDAKTRAEEVANKLSTGQAAALTLTENDKFAYVEAVKVLKPTGIPLHLAATEFAKAWEVLGGHSVLDAAKYFAKRHPTKLPSKMVSDVVREFIDSRTKNKKSKRYTDDLECRLGKFKKKFPTCSASIEAEQLKSFLDGLDLSARSYNNFKLALMSLFNYAKRNEYLGWTGTRSIG
;
A
#
# COMPACT_ATOMS: atom_id res chain seq x y z
N MET A 1 12.75 28.03 53.76
CA MET A 1 13.14 28.33 52.37
C MET A 1 13.44 27.02 51.67
N LEU A 2 13.00 26.87 50.43
CA LEU A 2 13.20 25.70 49.57
C LEU A 2 13.94 26.13 48.29
N VAL A 3 14.79 25.25 47.77
CA VAL A 3 15.46 25.42 46.46
C VAL A 3 15.37 24.08 45.74
N TYR A 4 14.94 24.08 44.49
CA TYR A 4 14.80 22.87 43.67
C TYR A 4 15.03 23.20 42.19
N TYR A 5 15.10 22.16 41.36
CA TYR A 5 15.15 22.28 39.91
C TYR A 5 13.88 21.70 39.30
N GLU A 6 13.36 22.35 38.27
CA GLU A 6 12.22 21.88 37.48
C GLU A 6 12.61 21.99 36.00
N GLY A 7 12.84 20.84 35.36
CA GLY A 7 13.68 20.80 34.16
C GLY A 7 15.10 21.33 34.46
N ASN A 8 15.57 22.27 33.64
CA ASN A 8 16.85 22.95 33.85
C ASN A 8 16.76 24.19 34.76
N ASP A 9 15.55 24.67 35.08
CA ASP A 9 15.36 25.93 35.79
C ASP A 9 15.44 25.77 37.31
N ARG A 10 16.29 26.59 37.94
CA ARG A 10 16.45 26.63 39.40
C ARG A 10 15.39 27.51 40.03
N LYS A 11 14.46 26.92 40.78
CA LYS A 11 13.42 27.64 41.55
C LYS A 11 13.80 27.78 43.02
N ARG A 12 13.35 28.88 43.63
CA ARG A 12 13.58 29.24 45.04
C ARG A 12 12.29 29.76 45.64
N GLU A 13 11.77 29.08 46.65
CA GLU A 13 10.53 29.47 47.35
C GLU A 13 10.87 29.82 48.82
N THR A 14 10.28 30.90 49.33
CA THR A 14 10.50 31.39 50.71
C THR A 14 9.20 31.33 51.50
N PHE A 15 9.28 30.79 52.72
CA PHE A 15 8.15 30.51 53.60
C PHE A 15 8.42 31.11 54.98
N ALA A 16 7.36 31.52 55.68
CA ALA A 16 7.43 32.04 57.04
C ALA A 16 7.55 30.92 58.09
N ASP A 17 6.77 29.84 57.97
CA ASP A 17 6.89 28.66 58.83
C ASP A 17 7.85 27.61 58.20
N PRO A 18 8.82 27.07 58.95
CA PRO A 18 9.62 25.90 58.53
C PRO A 18 8.79 24.66 58.16
N LYS A 19 7.59 24.47 58.72
CA LYS A 19 6.67 23.36 58.42
C LYS A 19 6.15 23.43 56.99
N ASP A 20 5.67 24.61 56.56
CA ASP A 20 5.18 24.82 55.19
C ASP A 20 6.28 24.52 54.17
N ALA A 21 7.52 24.97 54.47
CA ALA A 21 8.68 24.67 53.65
C ALA A 21 8.98 23.16 53.56
N LYS A 22 8.70 22.38 54.61
CA LYS A 22 8.88 20.91 54.63
C LYS A 22 7.77 20.19 53.86
N THR A 23 6.51 20.53 54.10
CA THR A 23 5.35 20.01 53.33
C THR A 23 5.55 20.25 51.84
N ARG A 24 5.98 21.46 51.47
CA ARG A 24 6.29 21.82 50.08
C ARG A 24 7.49 21.06 49.52
N ALA A 25 8.54 20.84 50.31
CA ALA A 25 9.68 20.03 49.90
C ALA A 25 9.26 18.59 49.58
N GLU A 26 8.34 18.02 50.38
CA GLU A 26 7.79 16.68 50.19
C GLU A 26 6.88 16.60 48.95
N GLU A 27 6.01 17.60 48.71
CA GLU A 27 5.26 17.71 47.44
C GLU A 27 6.16 17.70 46.21
N VAL A 28 7.22 18.52 46.23
CA VAL A 28 8.15 18.68 45.11
C VAL A 28 8.97 17.41 44.94
N ALA A 29 9.50 16.83 46.02
CA ALA A 29 10.22 15.56 45.97
C ALA A 29 9.36 14.42 45.38
N ASN A 30 8.08 14.34 45.75
CA ASN A 30 7.15 13.35 45.20
C ASN A 30 6.87 13.58 43.70
N LYS A 31 6.72 14.82 43.24
CA LYS A 31 6.55 15.16 41.81
C LYS A 31 7.80 14.87 40.98
N LEU A 32 8.99 15.15 41.53
CA LEU A 32 10.26 14.81 40.89
C LEU A 32 10.46 13.28 40.84
N SER A 33 10.23 12.58 41.95
CA SER A 33 10.39 11.13 42.07
C SER A 33 9.38 10.30 41.26
N THR A 34 8.24 10.87 40.88
CA THR A 34 7.25 10.21 40.00
C THR A 34 7.50 10.47 38.51
N GLY A 35 8.63 11.10 38.14
CA GLY A 35 9.00 11.38 36.75
C GLY A 35 8.22 12.54 36.11
N GLN A 36 7.29 13.18 36.83
CA GLN A 36 6.50 14.30 36.31
C GLN A 36 7.34 15.55 36.03
N ALA A 37 8.58 15.61 36.55
CA ALA A 37 9.59 16.63 36.26
C ALA A 37 9.88 16.87 34.77
N ALA A 38 9.65 15.86 33.93
CA ALA A 38 9.82 15.91 32.48
C ALA A 38 8.54 15.50 31.73
N ALA A 39 7.37 15.61 32.39
CA ALA A 39 6.10 15.54 31.68
C ALA A 39 6.04 16.72 30.69
N LEU A 40 5.88 16.42 29.40
CA LEU A 40 5.64 17.46 28.39
C LEU A 40 4.39 18.25 28.83
N THR A 41 4.54 19.54 29.14
CA THR A 41 3.42 20.40 29.51
C THR A 41 2.60 20.70 28.25
N LEU A 42 1.77 19.73 27.86
CA LEU A 42 0.87 19.82 26.71
C LEU A 42 0.02 21.07 26.86
N THR A 43 0.17 22.01 25.93
CA THR A 43 -0.65 23.20 25.86
C THR A 43 -2.10 22.82 25.54
N GLU A 44 -3.05 23.73 25.73
CA GLU A 44 -4.44 23.48 25.32
C GLU A 44 -4.55 23.19 23.80
N ASN A 45 -3.64 23.74 22.99
CA ASN A 45 -3.55 23.43 21.56
C ASN A 45 -3.09 21.98 21.31
N ASP A 46 -2.11 21.48 22.07
CA ASP A 46 -1.63 20.10 21.94
C ASP A 46 -2.70 19.09 22.38
N LYS A 47 -3.43 19.40 23.46
CA LYS A 47 -4.58 18.61 23.93
C LYS A 47 -5.70 18.58 22.89
N PHE A 48 -6.02 19.74 22.31
CA PHE A 48 -7.02 19.84 21.23
C PHE A 48 -6.61 19.03 20.00
N ALA A 49 -5.36 19.17 19.55
CA ALA A 49 -4.82 18.41 18.42
C ALA A 49 -4.84 16.89 18.68
N TYR A 50 -4.49 16.45 19.89
CA TYR A 50 -4.59 15.05 20.30
C TYR A 50 -6.04 14.53 20.25
N VAL A 51 -7.00 15.28 20.81
CA VAL A 51 -8.41 14.88 20.84
C VAL A 51 -8.99 14.77 19.42
N GLU A 52 -8.75 15.75 18.55
CA GLU A 52 -9.23 15.70 17.16
C GLU A 52 -8.53 14.60 16.36
N ALA A 53 -7.23 14.35 16.55
CA ALA A 53 -6.52 13.27 15.87
C ALA A 53 -7.04 11.87 16.29
N VAL A 54 -7.29 11.64 17.58
CA VAL A 54 -7.91 10.39 18.08
C VAL A 54 -9.34 10.22 17.55
N LYS A 55 -10.12 11.30 17.49
CA LYS A 55 -11.48 11.34 16.92
C LYS A 55 -11.50 11.00 15.43
N VAL A 56 -10.54 11.51 14.65
CA VAL A 56 -10.38 11.21 13.21
C VAL A 56 -9.94 9.76 12.97
N LEU A 57 -9.09 9.19 13.84
CA LEU A 57 -8.63 7.80 13.73
C LEU A 57 -9.62 6.76 14.29
N LYS A 58 -10.61 7.18 15.07
CA LYS A 58 -11.61 6.27 15.67
C LYS A 58 -12.25 5.27 14.68
N PRO A 59 -12.56 5.60 13.41
CA PRO A 59 -13.11 4.64 12.44
C PRO A 59 -12.09 3.64 11.88
N THR A 60 -10.78 3.90 11.96
CA THR A 60 -9.74 2.96 11.48
C THR A 60 -9.33 1.97 12.56
N GLY A 61 -9.53 2.31 13.83
CA GLY A 61 -9.07 1.53 14.99
C GLY A 61 -7.56 1.63 15.25
N ILE A 62 -6.82 2.41 14.45
CA ILE A 62 -5.36 2.53 14.54
C ILE A 62 -4.99 3.54 15.64
N PRO A 63 -4.18 3.17 16.67
CA PRO A 63 -3.66 4.10 17.66
C PRO A 63 -2.85 5.25 17.04
N LEU A 64 -2.99 6.46 17.59
CA LEU A 64 -2.38 7.68 17.06
C LEU A 64 -0.87 7.57 16.81
N HIS A 65 -0.12 6.93 17.71
CA HIS A 65 1.32 6.75 17.55
C HIS A 65 1.70 5.82 16.38
N LEU A 66 0.88 4.80 16.09
CA LEU A 66 1.08 3.93 14.92
C LEU A 66 0.73 4.66 13.64
N ALA A 67 -0.39 5.40 13.60
CA ALA A 67 -0.77 6.21 12.45
C ALA A 67 0.29 7.27 12.08
N ALA A 68 0.88 7.93 13.09
CA ALA A 68 2.00 8.86 12.87
C ALA A 68 3.26 8.15 12.36
N THR A 69 3.59 6.97 12.90
CA THR A 69 4.74 6.15 12.46
C THR A 69 4.56 5.64 11.02
N GLU A 70 3.34 5.24 10.65
CA GLU A 70 2.99 4.78 9.31
C GLU A 70 3.02 5.94 8.31
N PHE A 71 2.45 7.10 8.66
CA PHE A 71 2.51 8.31 7.83
C PHE A 71 3.95 8.73 7.54
N ALA A 72 4.84 8.76 8.54
CA ALA A 72 6.24 9.15 8.35
C ALA A 72 6.97 8.23 7.37
N LYS A 73 6.78 6.90 7.48
CA LYS A 73 7.34 5.90 6.56
C LYS A 73 6.74 6.01 5.15
N ALA A 74 5.43 6.23 5.05
CA ALA A 74 4.77 6.44 3.77
C ALA A 74 5.26 7.71 3.07
N TRP A 75 5.51 8.79 3.82
CA TRP A 75 6.05 10.06 3.32
C TRP A 75 7.47 9.91 2.75
N GLU A 76 8.32 9.15 3.42
CA GLU A 76 9.67 8.80 2.95
C GLU A 76 9.61 7.97 1.65
N VAL A 77 8.82 6.88 1.65
CA VAL A 77 8.64 5.99 0.47
C VAL A 77 8.05 6.74 -0.73
N LEU A 78 7.20 7.74 -0.49
CA LEU A 78 6.59 8.58 -1.54
C LEU A 78 7.43 9.81 -1.91
N GLY A 79 8.62 10.00 -1.34
CA GLY A 79 9.50 11.14 -1.64
C GLY A 79 8.85 12.50 -1.35
N GLY A 80 7.95 12.58 -0.37
CA GLY A 80 7.17 13.78 -0.05
C GLY A 80 5.90 13.99 -0.90
N HIS A 81 5.48 13.02 -1.70
CA HIS A 81 4.18 13.07 -2.39
C HIS A 81 3.02 12.70 -1.46
N SER A 82 1.82 13.22 -1.78
CA SER A 82 0.58 13.03 -1.03
C SER A 82 0.20 11.55 -0.84
N VAL A 83 0.22 11.10 0.42
CA VAL A 83 -0.23 9.75 0.84
C VAL A 83 -1.69 9.49 0.41
N LEU A 84 -2.55 10.52 0.49
CA LEU A 84 -3.95 10.40 0.08
C LEU A 84 -4.09 10.17 -1.43
N ASP A 85 -3.28 10.82 -2.26
CA ASP A 85 -3.35 10.66 -3.71
C ASP A 85 -2.67 9.36 -4.18
N ALA A 86 -1.64 8.89 -3.47
CA ALA A 86 -1.13 7.52 -3.61
C ALA A 86 -2.20 6.48 -3.28
N ALA A 87 -2.97 6.66 -2.20
CA ALA A 87 -4.08 5.77 -1.81
C ALA A 87 -5.23 5.77 -2.85
N LYS A 88 -5.66 6.95 -3.33
CA LYS A 88 -6.64 7.07 -4.44
C LYS A 88 -6.15 6.37 -5.71
N TYR A 89 -4.88 6.56 -6.06
CA TYR A 89 -4.25 5.95 -7.23
C TYR A 89 -4.16 4.42 -7.10
N PHE A 90 -3.83 3.90 -5.92
CA PHE A 90 -3.87 2.47 -5.61
C PHE A 90 -5.29 1.92 -5.76
N ALA A 91 -6.29 2.51 -5.11
CA ALA A 91 -7.69 2.08 -5.21
C ALA A 91 -8.21 2.09 -6.66
N LYS A 92 -7.81 3.08 -7.48
CA LYS A 92 -8.13 3.16 -8.91
C LYS A 92 -7.41 2.10 -9.77
N ARG A 93 -6.21 1.66 -9.37
CA ARG A 93 -5.41 0.62 -10.08
C ARG A 93 -5.72 -0.81 -9.63
N HIS A 94 -6.28 -0.96 -8.43
CA HIS A 94 -6.59 -2.22 -7.75
C HIS A 94 -8.03 -2.22 -7.21
N PRO A 95 -9.07 -2.13 -8.07
CA PRO A 95 -10.45 -2.18 -7.60
C PRO A 95 -10.74 -3.52 -6.91
N THR A 96 -11.29 -3.46 -5.69
CA THR A 96 -11.41 -4.59 -4.73
C THR A 96 -12.30 -5.75 -5.19
N LYS A 97 -12.91 -5.67 -6.38
CA LYS A 97 -13.85 -6.64 -6.96
C LYS A 97 -13.59 -6.90 -8.44
N LEU A 98 -12.32 -7.00 -8.85
CA LEU A 98 -11.96 -7.58 -10.15
C LEU A 98 -12.54 -9.02 -10.22
N PRO A 99 -13.35 -9.37 -11.23
CA PRO A 99 -13.89 -10.71 -11.38
C PRO A 99 -12.74 -11.71 -11.62
N SER A 100 -12.47 -12.54 -10.61
CA SER A 100 -11.45 -13.59 -10.65
C SER A 100 -11.82 -14.62 -11.73
N LYS A 101 -11.12 -14.58 -12.87
CA LYS A 101 -11.47 -15.33 -14.08
C LYS A 101 -10.31 -16.21 -14.52
N MET A 102 -10.58 -17.47 -14.84
CA MET A 102 -9.52 -18.40 -15.24
C MET A 102 -8.99 -18.06 -16.63
N VAL A 103 -7.69 -18.31 -16.85
CA VAL A 103 -7.03 -18.13 -18.16
C VAL A 103 -7.78 -18.86 -19.28
N SER A 104 -8.34 -20.03 -18.99
CA SER A 104 -9.18 -20.82 -19.90
C SER A 104 -10.35 -20.03 -20.47
N ASP A 105 -11.09 -19.31 -19.61
CA ASP A 105 -12.28 -18.55 -19.98
C ASP A 105 -11.91 -17.24 -20.67
N VAL A 106 -10.89 -16.53 -20.17
CA VAL A 106 -10.36 -15.31 -20.80
C VAL A 106 -9.83 -15.60 -22.21
N VAL A 107 -9.17 -16.74 -22.43
CA VAL A 107 -8.72 -17.18 -23.76
C VAL A 107 -9.89 -17.55 -24.67
N ARG A 108 -10.90 -18.28 -24.17
CA ARG A 108 -12.12 -18.62 -24.94
C ARG A 108 -12.81 -17.35 -25.43
N GLU A 109 -13.17 -16.45 -24.52
CA GLU A 109 -13.91 -15.23 -24.84
C GLU A 109 -13.10 -14.26 -25.70
N PHE A 110 -11.78 -14.20 -25.53
CA PHE A 110 -10.91 -13.46 -26.43
C PHE A 110 -11.02 -13.98 -27.86
N ILE A 111 -10.93 -15.29 -28.07
CA ILE A 111 -11.04 -15.92 -29.40
C ILE A 111 -12.45 -15.73 -29.97
N ASP A 112 -13.51 -15.98 -29.18
CA ASP A 112 -14.90 -15.71 -29.56
C ASP A 112 -15.10 -14.25 -30.01
N SER A 113 -14.47 -13.30 -29.31
CA SER A 113 -14.51 -11.88 -29.69
C SER A 113 -13.84 -11.62 -31.04
N ARG A 114 -12.79 -12.37 -31.42
CA ARG A 114 -12.13 -12.23 -32.73
C ARG A 114 -12.95 -12.85 -33.86
N THR A 115 -13.57 -14.01 -33.61
CA THR A 115 -14.50 -14.67 -34.53
C THR A 115 -15.72 -13.79 -34.80
N LYS A 116 -16.36 -13.25 -33.75
CA LYS A 116 -17.50 -12.32 -33.87
C LYS A 116 -17.13 -11.03 -34.63
N ASN A 117 -15.91 -10.51 -34.44
CA ASN A 117 -15.38 -9.36 -35.18
C ASN A 117 -14.83 -9.70 -36.59
N LYS A 118 -15.33 -10.79 -37.22
CA LYS A 118 -15.03 -11.22 -38.60
C LYS A 118 -13.52 -11.26 -38.93
N LYS A 119 -12.66 -11.63 -37.96
CA LYS A 119 -11.26 -11.93 -38.26
C LYS A 119 -11.15 -13.22 -39.06
N SER A 120 -10.09 -13.32 -39.87
CA SER A 120 -9.89 -14.49 -40.74
C SER A 120 -9.69 -15.75 -39.91
N LYS A 121 -10.21 -16.89 -40.38
CA LYS A 121 -10.08 -18.19 -39.70
C LYS A 121 -8.61 -18.51 -39.38
N ARG A 122 -7.70 -18.29 -40.35
CA ARG A 122 -6.25 -18.46 -40.14
C ARG A 122 -5.71 -17.68 -38.93
N TYR A 123 -6.28 -16.53 -38.56
CA TYR A 123 -5.88 -15.77 -37.37
C TYR A 123 -6.49 -16.32 -36.07
N THR A 124 -7.72 -16.83 -36.09
CA THR A 124 -8.31 -17.51 -34.91
C THR A 124 -7.59 -18.82 -34.62
N ASP A 125 -7.29 -19.62 -35.65
CA ASP A 125 -6.53 -20.87 -35.55
C ASP A 125 -5.10 -20.62 -35.00
N ASP A 126 -4.46 -19.52 -35.43
CA ASP A 126 -3.13 -19.08 -35.00
C ASP A 126 -3.10 -18.67 -33.50
N LEU A 127 -4.17 -18.02 -33.03
CA LEU A 127 -4.41 -17.71 -31.62
C LEU A 127 -4.72 -18.96 -30.79
N GLU A 128 -5.59 -19.86 -31.28
CA GLU A 128 -5.93 -21.12 -30.61
C GLU A 128 -4.70 -21.98 -30.36
N CYS A 129 -3.81 -22.09 -31.34
CA CYS A 129 -2.54 -22.81 -31.19
C CYS A 129 -1.65 -22.21 -30.07
N ARG A 130 -1.46 -20.89 -30.07
CA ARG A 130 -0.57 -20.20 -29.11
C ARG A 130 -1.15 -20.12 -27.71
N LEU A 131 -2.36 -19.59 -27.60
CA LEU A 131 -3.06 -19.41 -26.33
C LEU A 131 -3.56 -20.75 -25.77
N GLY A 132 -3.70 -21.77 -26.62
CA GLY A 132 -3.88 -23.17 -26.23
C GLY A 132 -2.69 -23.75 -25.44
N LYS A 133 -1.44 -23.44 -25.81
CA LYS A 133 -0.27 -23.79 -24.99
C LYS A 133 -0.28 -23.01 -23.67
N PHE A 134 -0.58 -21.72 -23.72
CA PHE A 134 -0.63 -20.85 -22.54
C PHE A 134 -1.65 -21.30 -21.49
N LYS A 135 -2.92 -21.52 -21.88
CA LYS A 135 -3.97 -21.98 -20.95
C LYS A 135 -3.74 -23.38 -20.38
N LYS A 136 -2.96 -24.22 -21.07
CA LYS A 136 -2.51 -25.53 -20.53
C LYS A 136 -1.41 -25.39 -19.48
N LYS A 137 -0.52 -24.40 -19.60
CA LYS A 137 0.54 -24.13 -18.61
C LYS A 137 0.03 -23.39 -17.38
N PHE A 138 -0.99 -22.54 -17.54
CA PHE A 138 -1.55 -21.71 -16.47
C PHE A 138 -3.05 -22.01 -16.24
N PRO A 139 -3.40 -23.09 -15.50
CA PRO A 139 -4.76 -23.40 -15.08
C PRO A 139 -5.21 -22.54 -13.88
N THR A 140 -4.86 -21.24 -13.88
CA THR A 140 -4.99 -20.32 -12.75
C THR A 140 -5.91 -19.14 -13.09
N CYS A 141 -6.18 -18.26 -12.11
CA CYS A 141 -6.79 -16.96 -12.38
C CYS A 141 -5.85 -16.08 -13.18
N SER A 142 -6.36 -15.37 -14.20
CA SER A 142 -5.54 -14.48 -15.04
C SER A 142 -4.90 -13.34 -14.24
N ALA A 143 -5.53 -12.89 -13.15
CA ALA A 143 -5.03 -11.84 -12.28
C ALA A 143 -3.83 -12.28 -11.41
N SER A 144 -3.57 -13.59 -11.29
CA SER A 144 -2.47 -14.17 -10.52
C SER A 144 -1.19 -14.40 -11.35
N ILE A 145 -1.14 -13.93 -12.61
CA ILE A 145 0.00 -14.15 -13.50
C ILE A 145 0.98 -12.99 -13.43
N GLU A 146 2.22 -13.30 -13.09
CA GLU A 146 3.31 -12.34 -12.94
C GLU A 146 4.16 -12.24 -14.21
N ALA A 147 4.89 -11.13 -14.36
CA ALA A 147 5.74 -10.89 -15.52
C ALA A 147 6.89 -11.92 -15.65
N GLU A 148 7.43 -12.40 -14.53
CA GLU A 148 8.49 -13.41 -14.52
C GLU A 148 7.97 -14.78 -14.98
N GLN A 149 6.79 -15.19 -14.50
CA GLN A 149 6.11 -16.41 -14.96
C GLN A 149 5.85 -16.38 -16.47
N LEU A 150 5.48 -15.23 -17.01
CA LEU A 150 5.27 -15.03 -18.45
C LEU A 150 6.58 -15.12 -19.25
N LYS A 151 7.68 -14.57 -18.72
CA LYS A 151 9.02 -14.69 -19.31
C LYS A 151 9.47 -16.16 -19.32
N SER A 152 9.47 -16.83 -18.17
CA SER A 152 9.86 -18.24 -18.04
C SER A 152 9.02 -19.18 -18.91
N PHE A 153 7.75 -18.84 -19.17
CA PHE A 153 6.93 -19.55 -20.16
C PHE A 153 7.41 -19.35 -21.60
N LEU A 154 7.75 -18.12 -21.99
CA LEU A 154 8.23 -17.83 -23.36
C LEU A 154 9.62 -18.41 -23.62
N ASP A 155 10.54 -18.27 -22.66
CA ASP A 155 11.90 -18.81 -22.74
C ASP A 155 11.87 -20.35 -22.81
N GLY A 156 10.96 -20.99 -22.06
CA GLY A 156 10.77 -22.45 -22.03
C GLY A 156 9.99 -23.06 -23.22
N LEU A 157 9.74 -22.31 -24.30
CA LEU A 157 9.07 -22.83 -25.51
C LEU A 157 10.02 -23.18 -26.67
N ASP A 158 11.32 -22.89 -26.54
CA ASP A 158 12.38 -23.09 -27.56
C ASP A 158 11.95 -22.64 -28.98
N LEU A 159 11.85 -21.32 -29.14
CA LEU A 159 11.25 -20.68 -30.33
C LEU A 159 12.26 -19.84 -31.10
N SER A 160 12.25 -20.00 -32.43
CA SER A 160 12.89 -19.03 -33.32
C SER A 160 12.34 -17.61 -33.10
N ALA A 161 13.17 -16.58 -33.27
CA ALA A 161 12.84 -15.20 -32.90
C ALA A 161 11.51 -14.67 -33.51
N ARG A 162 11.16 -15.09 -34.74
CA ARG A 162 9.86 -14.77 -35.36
C ARG A 162 8.69 -15.47 -34.63
N SER A 163 8.86 -16.72 -34.23
CA SER A 163 7.84 -17.48 -33.49
C SER A 163 7.68 -16.93 -32.06
N TYR A 164 8.78 -16.63 -31.36
CA TYR A 164 8.79 -15.95 -30.06
C TYR A 164 8.00 -14.63 -30.12
N ASN A 165 8.29 -13.77 -31.10
CA ASN A 165 7.58 -12.50 -31.27
C ASN A 165 6.09 -12.70 -31.61
N ASN A 166 5.73 -13.74 -32.37
CA ASN A 166 4.31 -14.06 -32.62
C ASN A 166 3.59 -14.52 -31.33
N PHE A 167 4.25 -15.27 -30.44
CA PHE A 167 3.71 -15.62 -29.12
C PHE A 167 3.58 -14.37 -28.22
N LYS A 168 4.62 -13.53 -28.13
CA LYS A 168 4.64 -12.24 -27.41
C LYS A 168 3.46 -11.35 -27.84
N LEU A 169 3.22 -11.19 -29.14
CA LEU A 169 2.09 -10.41 -29.68
C LEU A 169 0.71 -11.03 -29.40
N ALA A 170 0.56 -12.36 -29.45
CA ALA A 170 -0.69 -13.04 -29.11
C ALA A 170 -1.02 -12.85 -27.62
N LEU A 171 -0.03 -13.00 -26.74
CA LEU A 171 -0.17 -12.80 -25.29
C LEU A 171 -0.48 -11.33 -24.96
N MET A 172 0.25 -10.37 -25.54
CA MET A 172 -0.07 -8.94 -25.40
C MET A 172 -1.50 -8.63 -25.84
N SER A 173 -1.99 -9.26 -26.92
CA SER A 173 -3.36 -9.08 -27.40
C SER A 173 -4.42 -9.64 -26.43
N LEU A 174 -4.14 -10.80 -25.81
CA LEU A 174 -4.98 -11.41 -24.77
C LEU A 174 -5.00 -10.54 -23.49
N PHE A 175 -3.84 -10.15 -22.97
CA PHE A 175 -3.74 -9.32 -21.77
C PHE A 175 -4.38 -7.93 -21.97
N ASN A 176 -4.25 -7.33 -23.17
CA ASN A 176 -4.94 -6.08 -23.50
C ASN A 176 -6.46 -6.25 -23.62
N TYR A 177 -6.97 -7.41 -24.06
CA TYR A 177 -8.40 -7.71 -23.99
C TYR A 177 -8.86 -7.88 -22.54
N ALA A 178 -8.14 -8.66 -21.73
CA ALA A 178 -8.47 -8.87 -20.33
C ALA A 178 -8.46 -7.57 -19.50
N LYS A 179 -7.50 -6.65 -19.76
CA LYS A 179 -7.48 -5.29 -19.18
C LYS A 179 -8.68 -4.44 -19.61
N ARG A 180 -9.17 -4.57 -20.86
CA ARG A 180 -10.36 -3.85 -21.38
C ARG A 180 -11.71 -4.38 -20.85
N ASN A 181 -11.75 -5.61 -20.34
CA ASN A 181 -12.94 -6.21 -19.73
C ASN A 181 -12.83 -6.29 -18.19
N GLU A 182 -11.86 -5.57 -17.60
CA GLU A 182 -11.65 -5.48 -16.15
C GLU A 182 -11.34 -6.83 -15.46
N TYR A 183 -10.83 -7.82 -16.20
CA TYR A 183 -10.42 -9.13 -15.66
C TYR A 183 -9.02 -9.11 -15.01
N LEU A 184 -8.35 -7.95 -15.05
CA LEU A 184 -6.99 -7.76 -14.55
C LEU A 184 -6.86 -6.40 -13.90
N GLY A 185 -6.25 -6.37 -12.72
CA GLY A 185 -5.72 -5.15 -12.13
C GLY A 185 -4.62 -4.55 -12.99
N TRP A 186 -4.17 -3.35 -12.63
CA TRP A 186 -3.24 -2.56 -13.42
C TRP A 186 -1.77 -3.07 -13.32
N THR A 187 -1.53 -4.33 -13.71
CA THR A 187 -0.18 -4.94 -13.70
C THR A 187 0.77 -4.10 -14.56
N GLY A 188 1.80 -3.57 -13.89
CA GLY A 188 2.82 -2.68 -14.44
C GLY A 188 3.84 -3.40 -15.30
N THR A 189 3.37 -4.12 -16.32
CA THR A 189 4.24 -4.63 -17.39
C THR A 189 4.86 -3.44 -18.12
N ARG A 190 6.06 -3.01 -17.66
CA ARG A 190 7.01 -2.30 -18.53
C ARG A 190 7.07 -3.05 -19.86
N SER A 191 7.17 -2.30 -20.95
CA SER A 191 7.34 -2.88 -22.29
C SER A 191 8.46 -3.91 -22.26
N ILE A 192 8.13 -5.16 -22.53
CA ILE A 192 9.13 -6.19 -22.81
C ILE A 192 9.82 -5.75 -24.10
N GLY A 193 11.08 -5.32 -24.00
CA GLY A 193 11.96 -5.10 -25.16
C GLY A 193 11.93 -6.30 -26.08
#